data_AF-A0A2S8H8S7-F1
#
_entry.id   AF-A0A2S8H8S7-F1
#
_cell.length_a   1.000
_cell.length_b   1.000
_cell.length_c   1.000
_cell.angle_alpha   90.00
_cell.angle_beta   90.00
_cell.angle_gamma   90.00
#
_symmetry.space_group_name_H-M   'P 1'
#
loop_
_entity.id
_entity.type
_entity.pdbx_description
1 polymer ?
#
loop_
_entity_poly.entity_id
_entity_poly.type
_entity_poly.pdbx_seq_one_letter_code
_entity_poly.pdbx_strand_id
1 'polypeptide(L)'
;MDKRLASLINDYLQAVRTALTLMQKSGISLPHTSMEWIETDLSHLSSLNDGIDYFKHGAGCWVELPDGRVDFDFGRLAEISGLDAWRLVRFAAERQESYGFATDKELYECFDDAIKKKLLVPLATNLYRLSSEPVEYASSIDSRNCGDLLPHRELDKVLTLQTHYFYAADLMLKQHDSLEKKWDKNKKLSRDDEINFRIYMSSWLGFLAVTCEGYRQLNMYMLLNKDRPADYQELIPGCNRLNSAIKKHYDDLRKFRNNVFHLRTSVNDTLAFLSPDADRLSWARSIHKDLKSFFSEYRVLCECHYMFNGRQTEADIGRKKK
;
A
#
# COMPACT_ATOMS: atom_id res chain seq x y z
N MET A 1 4.25 32.49 4.99
CA MET A 1 2.78 32.50 5.20
C MET A 1 2.50 33.32 6.45
N ASP A 2 1.34 33.97 6.55
CA ASP A 2 0.89 34.52 7.84
C ASP A 2 0.89 33.39 8.88
N LYS A 3 1.46 33.64 10.07
CA LYS A 3 1.62 32.62 11.10
C LYS A 3 0.27 32.12 11.63
N ARG A 4 -0.73 33.00 11.72
CA ARG A 4 -2.08 32.66 12.17
C ARG A 4 -2.74 31.69 11.20
N LEU A 5 -2.65 31.98 9.91
CA LEU A 5 -3.15 31.10 8.85
C LEU A 5 -2.40 29.75 8.84
N ALA A 6 -1.08 29.77 9.04
CA ALA A 6 -0.28 28.55 9.11
C ALA A 6 -0.70 27.66 10.29
N SER A 7 -0.91 28.23 11.48
CA SER A 7 -1.43 27.51 12.65
C SER A 7 -2.81 26.93 12.38
N LEU A 8 -3.74 27.73 11.85
CA LEU A 8 -5.09 27.27 11.54
C LEU A 8 -5.11 26.12 10.53
N ILE A 9 -4.31 26.21 9.46
CA ILE A 9 -4.18 25.12 8.48
C ILE A 9 -3.62 23.85 9.12
N ASN A 10 -2.59 23.99 9.96
CA ASN A 10 -1.98 22.85 10.63
C ASN A 10 -2.99 22.12 11.52
N ASP A 11 -3.75 22.87 12.32
CA ASP A 11 -4.71 22.32 13.27
C ASP A 11 -5.92 21.71 12.55
N TYR A 12 -6.39 22.34 11.47
CA TYR A 12 -7.39 21.76 10.56
C TYR A 12 -6.92 20.43 9.97
N LEU A 13 -5.73 20.37 9.39
CA LEU A 13 -5.21 19.12 8.80
C LEU A 13 -5.01 18.04 9.87
N GLN A 14 -4.59 18.42 11.08
CA GLN A 14 -4.45 17.47 12.18
C GLN A 14 -5.81 16.92 12.64
N ALA A 15 -6.85 17.74 12.67
CA ALA A 15 -8.20 17.30 12.95
C ALA A 15 -8.74 16.37 11.84
N VAL A 16 -8.46 16.65 10.56
CA VAL A 16 -8.79 15.73 9.44
C VAL A 16 -8.13 14.37 9.65
N ARG A 17 -6.83 14.32 9.97
CA ARG A 17 -6.13 13.05 10.26
C ARG A 17 -6.74 12.31 11.46
N THR A 18 -7.14 13.04 12.49
CA THR A 18 -7.80 12.49 13.69
C THR A 18 -9.16 11.89 13.33
N ALA A 19 -9.97 12.62 12.57
CA ALA A 19 -11.27 12.16 12.08
C ALA A 19 -11.14 10.90 11.23
N LEU A 20 -10.21 10.88 10.26
CA LEU A 20 -9.97 9.71 9.42
C LEU A 20 -9.48 8.49 10.21
N THR A 21 -8.63 8.70 11.21
CA THR A 21 -8.19 7.64 12.13
C THR A 21 -9.38 7.05 12.89
N LEU A 22 -10.25 7.91 13.43
CA LEU A 22 -11.46 7.49 14.14
C LEU A 22 -12.42 6.74 13.21
N MET A 23 -12.64 7.24 12.00
CA MET A 23 -13.46 6.57 10.98
C MET A 23 -12.94 5.17 10.69
N GLN A 24 -11.63 5.02 10.45
CA GLN A 24 -11.02 3.72 10.17
C GLN A 24 -11.16 2.75 11.35
N LYS A 25 -10.94 3.22 12.58
CA LYS A 25 -11.16 2.44 13.81
C LYS A 25 -12.63 2.08 14.06
N SER A 26 -13.55 2.83 13.47
CA SER A 26 -15.00 2.57 13.55
C SER A 26 -15.49 1.62 12.45
N GLY A 27 -14.57 1.03 11.67
CA GLY A 27 -14.88 0.07 10.62
C GLY A 27 -15.14 0.69 9.23
N ILE A 28 -14.98 2.01 9.07
CA ILE A 28 -15.11 2.67 7.76
C ILE A 28 -13.80 2.48 6.99
N SER A 29 -13.86 1.80 5.84
CA SER A 29 -12.71 1.72 4.94
C SER A 29 -12.46 3.08 4.30
N LEU A 30 -11.23 3.58 4.41
CA LEU A 30 -10.85 4.83 3.75
C LEU A 30 -10.73 4.61 2.23
N PRO A 31 -11.19 5.57 1.40
CA PRO A 31 -11.27 5.40 -0.04
C PRO A 31 -9.90 5.59 -0.72
N HIS A 32 -9.73 5.04 -1.93
CA HIS A 32 -8.59 5.33 -2.82
C HIS A 32 -8.89 6.46 -3.81
N THR A 33 -10.17 6.78 -4.00
CA THR A 33 -10.64 7.88 -4.85
C THR A 33 -11.87 8.54 -4.25
N SER A 34 -12.11 9.81 -4.57
CA SER A 34 -13.37 10.46 -4.15
C SER A 34 -14.62 9.78 -4.74
N MET A 35 -14.51 9.15 -5.92
CA MET A 35 -15.61 8.39 -6.51
C MET A 35 -15.96 7.14 -5.68
N GLU A 36 -14.95 6.39 -5.24
CA GLU A 36 -15.15 5.25 -4.35
C GLU A 36 -15.82 5.69 -3.04
N TRP A 37 -15.42 6.83 -2.49
CA TRP A 37 -16.09 7.41 -1.33
C TRP A 37 -17.55 7.71 -1.61
N ILE A 38 -17.85 8.43 -2.69
CA ILE A 38 -19.22 8.79 -3.09
C ILE A 38 -20.10 7.53 -3.18
N GLU A 39 -19.60 6.48 -3.79
CA GLU A 39 -20.30 5.20 -4.00
C GLU A 39 -20.38 4.32 -2.74
N THR A 40 -19.64 4.65 -1.68
CA THR A 40 -19.66 3.87 -0.44
C THR A 40 -20.97 4.09 0.33
N ASP A 41 -21.65 2.98 0.61
CA ASP A 41 -22.83 2.93 1.46
C ASP A 41 -22.44 2.74 2.93
N LEU A 42 -22.68 3.78 3.73
CA LEU A 42 -22.45 3.80 5.17
C LEU A 42 -23.76 3.86 5.97
N SER A 43 -24.91 3.57 5.35
CA SER A 43 -26.23 3.62 6.00
C SER A 43 -26.36 2.69 7.22
N HIS A 44 -25.51 1.68 7.32
CA HIS A 44 -25.44 0.75 8.45
C HIS A 44 -24.72 1.32 9.68
N LEU A 45 -24.01 2.44 9.56
CA LEU A 45 -23.24 3.09 10.63
C LEU A 45 -23.88 4.43 11.00
N SER A 46 -24.49 4.50 12.19
CA SER A 46 -25.12 5.72 12.69
C SER A 46 -24.16 6.67 13.42
N SER A 47 -23.10 6.15 14.01
CA SER A 47 -22.06 6.91 14.72
C SER A 47 -20.71 6.21 14.60
N LEU A 48 -19.64 6.95 14.84
CA LEU A 48 -18.29 6.42 15.00
C LEU A 48 -18.12 5.87 16.43
N ASN A 49 -16.95 5.27 16.71
CA ASN A 49 -16.58 4.84 18.06
C ASN A 49 -16.77 5.98 19.07
N ASP A 50 -17.08 5.59 20.31
CA ASP A 50 -17.40 6.50 21.42
C ASP A 50 -18.66 7.35 21.20
N GLY A 51 -19.52 6.99 20.22
CA GLY A 51 -20.77 7.69 19.93
C GLY A 51 -20.56 9.03 19.22
N ILE A 52 -19.41 9.21 18.56
CA ILE A 52 -19.10 10.43 17.82
C ILE A 52 -19.92 10.51 16.54
N ASP A 53 -20.61 11.63 16.35
CA ASP A 53 -21.43 11.86 15.17
C ASP A 53 -20.55 12.13 13.94
N TYR A 54 -21.01 11.62 12.80
CA TYR A 54 -20.43 11.92 11.50
C TYR A 54 -21.52 12.01 10.44
N PHE A 55 -21.22 12.70 9.35
CA PHE A 55 -22.13 12.78 8.22
C PHE A 55 -21.36 12.82 6.91
N LYS A 56 -21.65 11.86 6.05
CA LYS A 56 -21.12 11.79 4.69
C LYS A 56 -21.86 12.76 3.77
N HIS A 57 -21.13 13.55 3.01
CA HIS A 57 -21.67 14.45 1.98
C HIS A 57 -20.78 14.45 0.74
N GLY A 58 -21.36 14.36 -0.46
CA GLY A 58 -20.58 14.45 -1.72
C GLY A 58 -19.27 13.65 -1.68
N ALA A 59 -18.15 14.32 -1.93
CA ALA A 59 -16.80 13.77 -1.91
C ALA A 59 -16.14 13.73 -0.51
N GLY A 60 -16.87 14.01 0.56
CA GLY A 60 -16.32 14.23 1.89
C GLY A 60 -17.21 13.80 3.05
N CYS A 61 -16.85 14.24 4.25
CA CYS A 61 -17.68 14.13 5.44
C CYS A 61 -17.31 15.21 6.46
N TRP A 62 -18.22 15.39 7.42
CA TRP A 62 -17.86 16.02 8.69
C TRP A 62 -17.91 15.02 9.84
N VAL A 63 -17.11 15.29 10.87
CA VAL A 63 -17.02 14.51 12.11
C VAL A 63 -17.02 15.46 13.32
N GLU A 64 -17.83 15.15 14.34
CA GLU A 64 -17.91 15.91 15.61
C GLU A 64 -16.82 15.47 16.59
N LEU A 65 -15.59 15.96 16.39
CA LEU A 65 -14.52 15.68 17.34
C LEU A 65 -14.79 16.37 18.70
N PRO A 66 -14.19 15.88 19.81
CA PRO A 66 -14.43 16.45 21.14
C PRO A 66 -14.12 17.95 21.28
N ASP A 67 -13.20 18.46 20.44
CA ASP A 67 -12.80 19.86 20.41
C ASP A 67 -13.60 20.69 19.39
N GLY A 68 -14.37 20.05 18.49
CA GLY A 68 -15.22 20.72 17.52
C GLY A 68 -15.24 20.04 16.16
N ARG A 69 -16.28 20.32 15.38
CA ARG A 69 -16.48 19.74 14.04
C ARG A 69 -15.29 19.99 13.11
N VAL A 70 -14.98 18.99 12.29
CA VAL A 70 -14.11 19.14 11.10
C VAL A 70 -14.88 18.65 9.87
N ASP A 71 -14.87 19.44 8.80
CA ASP A 71 -15.52 19.18 7.50
C ASP A 71 -14.46 19.18 6.42
N PHE A 72 -14.36 18.09 5.66
CA PHE A 72 -13.34 17.93 4.62
C PHE A 72 -13.87 17.11 3.44
N ASP A 73 -13.25 17.31 2.28
CA ASP A 73 -13.47 16.50 1.08
C ASP A 73 -12.21 15.70 0.74
N PHE A 74 -12.42 14.49 0.24
CA PHE A 74 -11.38 13.73 -0.43
C PHE A 74 -11.13 14.32 -1.82
N GLY A 75 -9.86 14.52 -2.16
CA GLY A 75 -9.46 14.80 -3.54
C GLY A 75 -9.74 13.62 -4.48
N ARG A 76 -9.48 13.82 -5.78
CA ARG A 76 -9.75 12.81 -6.82
C ARG A 76 -9.14 11.45 -6.52
N LEU A 77 -7.93 11.43 -5.98
CA LEU A 77 -7.17 10.23 -5.62
C LEU A 77 -7.18 10.02 -4.09
N ALA A 78 -8.24 10.49 -3.43
CA ALA A 78 -8.36 10.51 -1.97
C ALA A 78 -7.28 11.32 -1.27
N GLU A 79 -6.83 12.43 -1.87
CA GLU A 79 -5.98 13.41 -1.20
C GLU A 79 -6.72 14.00 0.01
N ILE A 80 -6.01 14.17 1.14
CA ILE A 80 -6.60 14.67 2.40
C ILE A 80 -6.04 16.03 2.82
N SER A 81 -5.07 16.57 2.07
CA SER A 81 -4.45 17.88 2.31
C SER A 81 -5.28 19.05 1.74
N GLY A 82 -6.49 18.78 1.24
CA GLY A 82 -7.34 19.75 0.55
C GLY A 82 -8.09 20.66 1.52
N LEU A 83 -8.05 21.96 1.25
CA LEU A 83 -8.70 22.98 2.07
C LEU A 83 -9.15 24.18 1.25
N ASP A 84 -10.08 24.95 1.79
CA ASP A 84 -10.49 26.26 1.29
C ASP A 84 -10.78 27.21 2.47
N ALA A 85 -10.88 28.51 2.19
CA ALA A 85 -11.08 29.51 3.23
C ALA A 85 -12.40 29.31 4.01
N TRP A 86 -13.46 28.84 3.35
CA TRP A 86 -14.76 28.63 4.00
C TRP A 86 -14.69 27.52 5.04
N ARG A 87 -14.01 26.40 4.72
CA ARG A 87 -13.77 25.30 5.66
C ARG A 87 -12.94 25.75 6.86
N LEU A 88 -11.90 26.55 6.64
CA LEU A 88 -11.07 27.07 7.72
C LEU A 88 -11.84 28.02 8.65
N VAL A 89 -12.68 28.91 8.10
CA VAL A 89 -13.56 29.78 8.90
C VAL A 89 -14.51 28.95 9.76
N ARG A 90 -15.18 27.96 9.16
CA ARG A 90 -16.09 27.08 9.90
C ARG A 90 -15.36 26.28 10.98
N PHE A 91 -14.22 25.69 10.65
CA PHE A 91 -13.40 24.93 11.59
C PHE A 91 -13.02 25.76 12.83
N ALA A 92 -12.56 27.00 12.62
CA ALA A 92 -12.21 27.92 13.69
C ALA A 92 -13.44 28.29 14.56
N ALA A 93 -14.57 28.57 13.93
CA ALA A 93 -15.82 28.91 14.61
C ALA A 93 -16.36 27.76 15.49
N GLU A 94 -16.34 26.52 14.99
CA GLU A 94 -16.81 25.33 15.73
C GLU A 94 -15.95 25.06 16.98
N ARG A 95 -14.65 25.43 16.94
CA ARG A 95 -13.71 25.38 18.08
C ARG A 95 -13.78 26.59 19.01
N GLN A 96 -14.56 27.62 18.66
CA GLN A 96 -14.58 28.92 19.33
C GLN A 96 -13.18 29.57 19.42
N GLU A 97 -12.34 29.31 18.42
CA GLU A 97 -10.97 29.81 18.34
C GLU A 97 -10.86 30.83 17.21
N SER A 98 -10.31 32.01 17.49
CA SER A 98 -10.14 33.05 16.45
C SER A 98 -8.84 32.94 15.68
N TYR A 99 -7.87 32.16 16.16
CA TYR A 99 -6.49 32.13 15.65
C TYR A 99 -5.83 33.53 15.52
N GLY A 100 -6.34 34.53 16.24
CA GLY A 100 -5.88 35.92 16.15
C GLY A 100 -6.41 36.69 14.94
N PHE A 101 -7.45 36.22 14.27
CA PHE A 101 -8.22 37.00 13.27
C PHE A 101 -9.36 37.76 13.96
N ALA A 102 -9.54 39.03 13.60
CA ALA A 102 -10.62 39.87 14.14
C ALA A 102 -11.96 39.60 13.45
N THR A 103 -11.93 39.18 12.17
CA THR A 103 -13.12 38.90 11.36
C THR A 103 -12.84 37.80 10.35
N ASP A 104 -13.88 37.10 9.89
CA ASP A 104 -13.76 36.13 8.79
C ASP A 104 -13.17 36.77 7.53
N LYS A 105 -13.54 38.02 7.25
CA LYS A 105 -13.01 38.78 6.10
C LYS A 105 -11.49 38.89 6.13
N GLU A 106 -10.91 39.12 7.31
CA GLU A 106 -9.44 39.18 7.47
C GLU A 106 -8.78 37.83 7.15
N LEU A 107 -9.43 36.72 7.54
CA LEU A 107 -8.96 35.37 7.21
C LEU A 107 -9.03 35.14 5.69
N TYR A 108 -10.15 35.47 5.03
CA TYR A 108 -10.27 35.36 3.57
C TYR A 108 -9.19 36.18 2.85
N GLU A 109 -8.93 37.41 3.28
CA GLU A 109 -7.87 38.27 2.72
C GLU A 109 -6.47 37.65 2.89
N CYS A 110 -6.19 37.07 4.06
CA CYS A 110 -4.92 36.36 4.31
C CYS A 110 -4.79 35.08 3.46
N PHE A 111 -5.88 34.37 3.24
CA PHE A 111 -5.92 33.17 2.41
C PHE A 111 -5.64 33.50 0.93
N ASP A 112 -6.30 34.54 0.40
CA ASP A 112 -6.10 35.02 -0.96
C ASP A 112 -4.66 35.53 -1.18
N ASP A 113 -4.07 36.21 -0.19
CA ASP A 113 -2.66 36.61 -0.24
C ASP A 113 -1.72 35.39 -0.27
N ALA A 114 -2.02 34.33 0.48
CA ALA A 114 -1.25 33.08 0.43
C ALA A 114 -1.34 32.37 -0.93
N ILE A 115 -2.49 32.40 -1.61
CA ILE A 115 -2.64 31.93 -2.99
C ILE A 115 -1.81 32.79 -3.95
N LYS A 116 -1.93 34.13 -3.87
CA LYS A 116 -1.16 35.06 -4.72
C LYS A 116 0.35 34.86 -4.58
N LYS A 117 0.81 34.56 -3.36
CA LYS A 117 2.21 34.24 -3.04
C LYS A 117 2.62 32.80 -3.39
N LYS A 118 1.72 31.97 -3.94
CA LYS A 118 1.93 30.55 -4.28
C LYS A 118 2.36 29.70 -3.08
N LEU A 119 1.99 30.13 -1.87
CA LEU A 119 2.14 29.35 -0.65
C LEU A 119 1.02 28.32 -0.54
N LEU A 120 -0.14 28.65 -1.11
CA LEU A 120 -1.22 27.73 -1.41
C LEU A 120 -1.29 27.51 -2.93
N VAL A 121 -1.37 26.27 -3.35
CA VAL A 121 -1.48 25.88 -4.77
C VAL A 121 -2.75 25.07 -4.99
N PRO A 122 -3.36 25.16 -6.19
CA PRO A 122 -4.56 24.39 -6.50
C PRO A 122 -4.35 22.89 -6.30
N LEU A 123 -5.30 22.27 -5.62
CA LEU A 123 -5.60 20.85 -5.65
C LEU A 123 -6.83 20.65 -6.53
N ALA A 124 -7.16 19.42 -6.92
CA ALA A 124 -8.41 19.16 -7.65
C ALA A 124 -9.64 19.72 -6.90
N THR A 125 -10.78 19.81 -7.60
CA THR A 125 -12.09 20.10 -6.99
C THR A 125 -12.19 21.43 -6.21
N ASN A 126 -11.56 22.50 -6.72
CA ASN A 126 -11.55 23.85 -6.11
C ASN A 126 -10.92 23.93 -4.71
N LEU A 127 -10.16 22.91 -4.31
CA LEU A 127 -9.40 22.93 -3.07
C LEU A 127 -8.00 23.50 -3.31
N TYR A 128 -7.34 23.89 -2.22
CA TYR A 128 -5.95 24.29 -2.18
C TYR A 128 -5.17 23.36 -1.25
N ARG A 129 -3.85 23.36 -1.40
CA ARG A 129 -2.92 22.72 -0.47
C ARG A 129 -1.69 23.59 -0.24
N LEU A 130 -0.96 23.32 0.83
CA LEU A 130 0.35 23.89 1.07
C LEU A 130 1.32 23.49 -0.04
N SER A 131 2.06 24.46 -0.59
CA SER A 131 3.05 24.20 -1.63
C SER A 131 4.36 23.61 -1.10
N SER A 132 4.66 23.83 0.19
CA SER A 132 5.83 23.27 0.88
C SER A 132 5.68 21.81 1.27
N GLU A 133 4.45 21.31 1.39
CA GLU A 133 4.16 19.96 1.87
C GLU A 133 3.90 18.98 0.72
N PRO A 134 4.27 17.70 0.89
CA PRO A 134 3.82 16.65 -0.01
C PRO A 134 2.30 16.48 0.07
N VAL A 135 1.73 15.91 -0.98
CA VAL A 135 0.33 15.52 -0.97
C VAL A 135 0.17 14.29 -0.08
N GLU A 136 -0.74 14.36 0.89
CA GLU A 136 -1.14 13.22 1.71
C GLU A 136 -2.41 12.58 1.16
N TYR A 137 -2.51 11.26 1.34
CA TYR A 137 -3.59 10.43 0.84
C TYR A 137 -4.27 9.71 2.00
N ALA A 138 -5.55 9.37 1.86
CA ALA A 138 -6.28 8.64 2.89
C ALA A 138 -5.62 7.30 3.26
N SER A 139 -4.97 6.63 2.29
CA SER A 139 -4.19 5.39 2.50
C SER A 139 -2.94 5.55 3.38
N SER A 140 -2.51 6.79 3.64
CA SER A 140 -1.36 7.08 4.52
C SER A 140 -1.74 7.22 5.99
N ILE A 141 -3.03 7.21 6.32
CA ILE A 141 -3.51 7.31 7.71
C ILE A 141 -3.07 6.08 8.49
N ASP A 142 -2.32 6.32 9.55
CA ASP A 142 -1.87 5.30 10.48
C ASP A 142 -2.87 5.16 11.64
N SER A 143 -3.78 4.20 11.52
CA SER A 143 -4.75 3.90 12.57
C SER A 143 -4.28 2.86 13.59
N ARG A 144 -3.00 2.46 13.54
CA ARG A 144 -2.45 1.45 14.44
C ARG A 144 -2.54 1.89 15.89
N ASN A 145 -2.69 0.92 16.79
CA ASN A 145 -2.57 1.18 18.21
C ASN A 145 -1.11 1.44 18.58
N CYS A 146 -0.88 2.20 19.66
CA CYS A 146 0.47 2.47 20.13
C CYS A 146 1.20 1.14 20.40
N GLY A 147 2.39 0.96 19.81
CA GLY A 147 3.18 -0.26 19.93
C GLY A 147 2.86 -1.36 18.92
N ASP A 148 1.86 -1.18 18.04
CA ASP A 148 1.60 -2.14 16.96
C ASP A 148 2.68 -2.05 15.86
N LEU A 149 3.50 -3.10 15.80
CA LEU A 149 4.65 -3.20 14.90
C LEU A 149 4.27 -3.61 13.47
N LEU A 150 3.07 -4.16 13.24
CA LEU A 150 2.67 -4.56 11.89
C LEU A 150 2.24 -3.32 11.10
N PRO A 151 2.90 -2.97 9.96
CA PRO A 151 2.50 -1.81 9.17
C PRO A 151 1.07 -1.93 8.63
N HIS A 152 0.51 -0.81 8.15
CA HIS A 152 -0.70 -0.87 7.32
C HIS A 152 -0.46 -1.79 6.12
N ARG A 153 -1.47 -2.58 5.73
CA ARG A 153 -1.34 -3.59 4.66
C ARG A 153 -0.68 -3.06 3.39
N GLU A 154 -1.07 -1.86 2.97
CA GLU A 154 -0.55 -1.23 1.75
C GLU A 154 0.88 -0.71 1.88
N LEU A 155 1.34 -0.50 3.11
CA LEU A 155 2.68 -0.04 3.44
C LEU A 155 3.61 -1.20 3.83
N ASP A 156 3.08 -2.42 3.99
CA ASP A 156 3.87 -3.59 4.31
C ASP A 156 4.65 -4.09 3.09
N LYS A 157 5.95 -3.78 3.08
CA LYS A 157 6.88 -4.18 2.01
C LYS A 157 6.92 -5.69 1.76
N VAL A 158 6.60 -6.54 2.73
CA VAL A 158 6.51 -8.00 2.52
C VAL A 158 5.31 -8.34 1.65
N LEU A 159 4.16 -7.72 1.93
CA LEU A 159 2.93 -7.89 1.13
C LEU A 159 3.06 -7.22 -0.24
N THR A 160 3.77 -6.09 -0.34
CA THR A 160 4.15 -5.49 -1.63
C THR A 160 5.01 -6.46 -2.45
N LEU A 161 6.03 -7.06 -1.82
CA LEU A 161 6.90 -8.05 -2.48
C LEU A 161 6.09 -9.25 -2.99
N GLN A 162 5.17 -9.75 -2.17
CA GLN A 162 4.27 -10.84 -2.53
C GLN A 162 3.37 -10.46 -3.73
N THR A 163 2.67 -9.32 -3.62
CA THR A 163 1.61 -8.93 -4.56
C THR A 163 2.17 -8.51 -5.91
N HIS A 164 3.21 -7.67 -5.93
CA HIS A 164 3.70 -7.06 -7.17
C HIS A 164 4.78 -7.88 -7.88
N TYR A 165 5.47 -8.77 -7.18
CA TYR A 165 6.60 -9.52 -7.76
C TYR A 165 6.36 -11.03 -7.71
N PHE A 166 6.05 -11.58 -6.54
CA PHE A 166 5.91 -13.03 -6.42
C PHE A 166 4.68 -13.56 -7.15
N TYR A 167 3.52 -12.89 -7.09
CA TYR A 167 2.34 -13.34 -7.83
C TYR A 167 2.52 -13.25 -9.35
N ALA A 168 3.29 -12.29 -9.85
CA ALA A 168 3.68 -12.29 -11.25
C ALA A 168 4.53 -13.52 -11.59
N ALA A 169 5.50 -13.87 -10.74
CA ALA A 169 6.29 -15.10 -10.90
C ALA A 169 5.40 -16.37 -10.87
N ASP A 170 4.47 -16.47 -9.92
CA ASP A 170 3.57 -17.64 -9.75
C ASP A 170 2.61 -17.78 -10.93
N LEU A 171 2.09 -16.67 -11.47
CA LEU A 171 1.28 -16.68 -12.68
C LEU A 171 2.09 -17.20 -13.88
N MET A 172 3.29 -16.68 -14.10
CA MET A 172 4.14 -17.10 -15.22
C MET A 172 4.52 -18.59 -15.10
N LEU A 173 4.86 -19.07 -13.91
CA LEU A 173 5.16 -20.48 -13.68
C LEU A 173 3.96 -21.38 -13.97
N LYS A 174 2.76 -21.00 -13.51
CA LYS A 174 1.52 -21.76 -13.79
C LYS A 174 1.24 -21.88 -15.28
N GLN A 175 1.41 -20.79 -16.04
CA GLN A 175 1.19 -20.82 -17.49
C GLN A 175 2.26 -21.66 -18.20
N HIS A 176 3.52 -21.55 -17.78
CA HIS A 176 4.60 -22.40 -18.26
C HIS A 176 4.30 -23.89 -18.03
N ASP A 177 3.95 -24.27 -16.80
CA ASP A 177 3.64 -25.66 -16.42
C ASP A 177 2.42 -26.20 -17.18
N SER A 178 1.45 -25.34 -17.50
CA SER A 178 0.31 -25.72 -18.34
C SER A 178 0.74 -26.07 -19.76
N LEU A 179 1.67 -25.30 -20.34
CA LEU A 179 2.21 -25.59 -21.67
C LEU A 179 3.17 -26.80 -21.66
N GLU A 180 3.94 -26.99 -20.60
CA GLU A 180 4.77 -28.18 -20.39
C GLU A 180 3.91 -29.46 -20.41
N LYS A 181 2.81 -29.47 -19.64
CA LYS A 181 1.83 -30.58 -19.68
C LYS A 181 1.21 -30.80 -21.06
N LYS A 182 0.94 -29.72 -21.80
CA LYS A 182 0.41 -29.80 -23.17
C LYS A 182 1.44 -30.42 -24.12
N TRP A 183 2.71 -30.02 -24.01
CA TRP A 183 3.82 -30.61 -24.75
C TRP A 183 3.97 -32.09 -24.41
N ASP A 184 3.97 -32.46 -23.13
CA ASP A 184 4.12 -33.85 -22.69
C ASP A 184 3.02 -34.77 -23.24
N LYS A 185 1.79 -34.26 -23.30
CA LYS A 185 0.63 -34.98 -23.83
C LYS A 185 0.66 -35.10 -25.36
N ASN A 186 0.93 -34.02 -26.06
CA ASN A 186 0.75 -33.95 -27.52
C ASN A 186 2.05 -34.17 -28.32
N LYS A 187 3.20 -34.15 -27.63
CA LYS A 187 4.55 -34.16 -28.21
C LYS A 187 4.83 -33.04 -29.21
N LYS A 188 4.00 -32.00 -29.19
CA LYS A 188 4.13 -30.78 -30.00
C LYS A 188 3.38 -29.62 -29.34
N LEU A 189 3.86 -28.41 -29.61
CA LEU A 189 3.16 -27.16 -29.33
C LEU A 189 2.89 -26.43 -30.66
N SER A 190 1.93 -25.51 -30.67
CA SER A 190 1.80 -24.58 -31.80
C SER A 190 2.97 -23.59 -31.78
N ARG A 191 3.20 -22.89 -32.89
CA ARG A 191 4.23 -21.83 -32.93
C ARG A 191 4.01 -20.77 -31.85
N ASP A 192 2.77 -20.35 -31.62
CA ASP A 192 2.45 -19.36 -30.60
C ASP A 192 2.68 -19.91 -29.19
N ASP A 193 2.33 -21.18 -28.96
CA ASP A 193 2.61 -21.84 -27.67
C ASP A 193 4.10 -22.01 -27.43
N GLU A 194 4.92 -22.29 -28.44
CA GLU A 194 6.39 -22.36 -28.30
C GLU A 194 7.00 -21.01 -27.91
N ILE A 195 6.50 -19.92 -28.51
CA ILE A 195 6.90 -18.56 -28.16
C ILE A 195 6.48 -18.28 -26.71
N ASN A 196 5.22 -18.54 -26.37
CA ASN A 196 4.67 -18.33 -25.03
C ASN A 196 5.40 -19.16 -23.97
N PHE A 197 5.75 -20.41 -24.28
CA PHE A 197 6.51 -21.29 -23.40
C PHE A 197 7.83 -20.63 -22.97
N ARG A 198 8.57 -20.07 -23.92
CA ARG A 198 9.83 -19.36 -23.65
C ARG A 198 9.63 -18.06 -22.89
N ILE A 199 8.58 -17.30 -23.22
CA ILE A 199 8.23 -16.05 -22.54
C ILE A 199 7.87 -16.32 -21.08
N TYR A 200 6.96 -17.26 -20.83
CA TYR A 200 6.54 -17.59 -19.46
C TYR A 200 7.68 -18.10 -18.60
N MET A 201 8.54 -18.99 -19.12
CA MET A 201 9.72 -19.45 -18.39
C MET A 201 10.66 -18.29 -18.04
N SER A 202 10.98 -17.46 -19.03
CA SER A 202 11.93 -16.35 -18.85
C SER A 202 11.40 -15.29 -17.89
N SER A 203 10.13 -14.92 -18.03
CA SER A 203 9.44 -13.98 -17.15
C SER A 203 9.29 -14.54 -15.73
N TRP A 204 8.97 -15.81 -15.56
CA TRP A 204 8.93 -16.47 -14.25
C TRP A 204 10.27 -16.35 -13.54
N LEU A 205 11.37 -16.78 -14.17
CA LEU A 205 12.70 -16.70 -13.59
C LEU A 205 13.12 -15.24 -13.33
N GLY A 206 12.75 -14.32 -14.22
CA GLY A 206 12.97 -12.88 -14.04
C GLY A 206 12.28 -12.34 -12.78
N PHE A 207 10.98 -12.55 -12.62
CA PHE A 207 10.24 -12.11 -11.44
C PHE A 207 10.68 -12.84 -10.16
N LEU A 208 11.03 -14.13 -10.25
CA LEU A 208 11.58 -14.88 -9.12
C LEU A 208 12.91 -14.27 -8.63
N ALA A 209 13.78 -13.85 -9.56
CA ALA A 209 15.02 -13.18 -9.23
C ALA A 209 14.79 -11.86 -8.47
N VAL A 210 13.85 -11.03 -8.95
CA VAL A 210 13.48 -9.76 -8.28
C VAL A 210 12.84 -10.04 -6.92
N THR A 211 12.02 -11.09 -6.81
CA THR A 211 11.43 -11.50 -5.53
C THR A 211 12.52 -11.89 -4.53
N CYS A 212 13.49 -12.71 -4.94
CA CYS A 212 14.63 -13.09 -4.11
C CYS A 212 15.49 -11.89 -3.70
N GLU A 213 15.68 -10.93 -4.61
CA GLU A 213 16.39 -9.69 -4.32
C GLU A 213 15.67 -8.86 -3.26
N GLY A 214 14.38 -8.60 -3.44
CA GLY A 214 13.55 -7.87 -2.46
C GLY A 214 13.52 -8.57 -1.11
N TYR A 215 13.39 -9.90 -1.10
CA TYR A 215 13.42 -10.71 0.13
C TYR A 215 14.72 -10.48 0.92
N ARG A 216 15.87 -10.47 0.22
CA ARG A 216 17.18 -10.21 0.83
C ARG A 216 17.34 -8.76 1.28
N GLN A 217 16.91 -7.80 0.48
CA GLN A 217 17.01 -6.37 0.79
C GLN A 217 16.18 -5.98 2.03
N LEU A 218 15.05 -6.66 2.24
CA LEU A 218 14.23 -6.46 3.44
C LEU A 218 14.83 -7.04 4.71
N ASN A 219 15.95 -7.78 4.63
CA ASN A 219 16.61 -8.40 5.77
C ASN A 219 15.62 -9.15 6.68
N MET A 220 14.91 -10.12 6.08
CA MET A 220 13.75 -10.79 6.67
C MET A 220 13.95 -11.31 8.09
N TYR A 221 15.14 -11.80 8.43
CA TYR A 221 15.44 -12.21 9.80
C TYR A 221 15.30 -11.05 10.79
N MET A 222 15.92 -9.91 10.49
CA MET A 222 15.86 -8.72 11.35
C MET A 222 14.44 -8.14 11.39
N LEU A 223 13.76 -8.10 10.24
CA LEU A 223 12.39 -7.63 10.12
C LEU A 223 11.45 -8.43 11.04
N LEU A 224 11.45 -9.76 10.94
CA LEU A 224 10.60 -10.63 11.74
C LEU A 224 10.93 -10.58 13.24
N ASN A 225 12.22 -10.37 13.58
CA ASN A 225 12.68 -10.41 14.96
C ASN A 225 12.52 -9.07 15.70
N LYS A 226 12.54 -7.93 15.01
CA LYS A 226 12.56 -6.60 15.64
C LYS A 226 11.40 -5.70 15.23
N ASP A 227 10.92 -5.85 14.00
CA ASP A 227 10.01 -4.87 13.37
C ASP A 227 8.63 -5.49 13.12
N ARG A 228 8.34 -6.64 13.71
CA ARG A 228 7.05 -7.35 13.61
C ARG A 228 6.58 -7.83 14.99
N PRO A 229 5.27 -8.08 15.16
CA PRO A 229 4.74 -8.68 16.37
C PRO A 229 5.44 -10.00 16.72
N ALA A 230 5.52 -10.34 18.00
CA ALA A 230 6.31 -11.47 18.50
C ALA A 230 5.95 -12.81 17.82
N ASP A 231 4.68 -13.02 17.49
CA ASP A 231 4.20 -14.25 16.84
C ASP A 231 4.87 -14.50 15.48
N TYR A 232 5.34 -13.45 14.79
CA TYR A 232 6.05 -13.58 13.50
C TYR A 232 7.42 -14.26 13.63
N GLN A 233 7.95 -14.41 14.84
CA GLN A 233 9.17 -15.17 15.09
C GLN A 233 9.00 -16.66 14.74
N GLU A 234 7.77 -17.18 14.66
CA GLU A 234 7.50 -18.53 14.18
C GLU A 234 7.98 -18.78 12.74
N LEU A 235 8.09 -17.72 11.93
CA LEU A 235 8.56 -17.79 10.55
C LEU A 235 10.10 -17.83 10.43
N ILE A 236 10.84 -17.56 11.52
CA ILE A 236 12.31 -17.48 11.50
C ILE A 236 12.99 -18.77 11.01
N PRO A 237 12.58 -19.98 11.44
CA PRO A 237 13.18 -21.21 10.94
C PRO A 237 13.01 -21.36 9.42
N GLY A 238 11.84 -21.01 8.87
CA GLY A 238 11.58 -21.01 7.43
C GLY A 238 12.42 -19.95 6.70
N CYS A 239 12.48 -18.75 7.25
CA CYS A 239 13.30 -17.64 6.76
C CYS A 239 14.79 -18.01 6.66
N ASN A 240 15.36 -18.67 7.67
CA ASN A 240 16.77 -19.08 7.69
C ASN A 240 17.08 -20.14 6.62
N ARG A 241 16.19 -21.12 6.44
CA ARG A 241 16.32 -22.12 5.37
C ARG A 241 16.27 -21.45 3.99
N LEU A 242 15.29 -20.57 3.78
CA LEU A 242 15.10 -19.87 2.52
C LEU A 242 16.27 -18.95 2.19
N ASN A 243 16.78 -18.19 3.15
CA ASN A 243 17.99 -17.35 2.99
C ASN A 243 19.20 -18.16 2.55
N SER A 244 19.40 -19.32 3.17
CA SER A 244 20.51 -20.22 2.83
C SER A 244 20.34 -20.81 1.43
N ALA A 245 19.12 -21.23 1.08
CA ALA A 245 18.81 -21.79 -0.23
C ALA A 245 18.95 -20.75 -1.36
N ILE A 246 18.50 -19.51 -1.15
CA ILE A 246 18.63 -18.41 -2.12
C ILE A 246 20.11 -18.13 -2.43
N LYS A 247 20.98 -18.08 -1.41
CA LYS A 247 22.41 -17.78 -1.58
C LYS A 247 23.13 -18.72 -2.57
N LYS A 248 22.66 -19.96 -2.73
CA LYS A 248 23.35 -21.00 -3.52
C LYS A 248 23.51 -20.61 -5.00
N HIS A 249 22.45 -20.10 -5.64
CA HIS A 249 22.43 -19.81 -7.09
C HIS A 249 21.83 -18.45 -7.45
N TYR A 250 21.62 -17.56 -6.47
CA TYR A 250 21.04 -16.25 -6.73
C TYR A 250 21.81 -15.43 -7.76
N ASP A 251 23.14 -15.45 -7.75
CA ASP A 251 23.92 -14.66 -8.71
C ASP A 251 23.75 -15.14 -10.15
N ASP A 252 23.62 -16.45 -10.36
CA ASP A 252 23.33 -17.02 -11.68
C ASP A 252 21.92 -16.61 -12.13
N LEU A 253 20.93 -16.66 -11.23
CA LEU A 253 19.56 -16.23 -11.50
C LEU A 253 19.48 -14.71 -11.79
N ARG A 254 20.28 -13.90 -11.10
CA ARG A 254 20.38 -12.45 -11.32
C ARG A 254 20.95 -12.14 -12.71
N LYS A 255 22.01 -12.85 -13.14
CA LYS A 255 22.57 -12.74 -14.49
C LYS A 255 21.56 -13.16 -15.56
N PHE A 256 20.82 -14.24 -15.32
CA PHE A 256 19.72 -14.66 -16.20
C PHE A 256 18.68 -13.54 -16.35
N ARG A 257 18.16 -13.02 -15.23
CA ARG A 257 17.16 -11.93 -15.20
C ARG A 257 17.60 -10.71 -16.01
N ASN A 258 18.87 -10.31 -15.91
CA ASN A 258 19.36 -9.14 -16.65
C ASN A 258 19.18 -9.31 -18.17
N ASN A 259 19.24 -10.54 -18.70
CA ASN A 259 19.00 -10.84 -20.11
C ASN A 259 17.51 -10.98 -20.48
N VAL A 260 16.61 -10.83 -19.50
CA VAL A 260 15.14 -10.83 -19.67
C VAL A 260 14.58 -9.41 -19.61
N PHE A 261 14.98 -8.62 -18.60
CA PHE A 261 14.45 -7.26 -18.39
C PHE A 261 15.30 -6.15 -18.99
N HIS A 262 16.50 -6.46 -19.49
CA HIS A 262 17.32 -5.53 -20.26
C HIS A 262 17.62 -6.11 -21.64
N LEU A 263 18.03 -5.25 -22.56
CA LEU A 263 18.48 -5.67 -23.88
C LEU A 263 19.59 -6.71 -23.70
N ARG A 264 19.36 -7.91 -24.22
CA ARG A 264 20.25 -9.06 -24.02
C ARG A 264 21.65 -8.74 -24.55
N THR A 265 22.65 -8.88 -23.67
CA THR A 265 24.06 -8.68 -24.01
C THR A 265 24.86 -9.98 -24.05
N SER A 266 24.34 -11.06 -23.47
CA SER A 266 25.05 -12.34 -23.33
C SER A 266 24.09 -13.53 -23.40
N VAL A 267 24.25 -14.38 -24.42
CA VAL A 267 23.53 -15.67 -24.51
C VAL A 267 24.13 -16.70 -23.53
N ASN A 268 25.41 -16.54 -23.18
CA ASN A 268 26.14 -17.47 -22.34
C ASN A 268 25.56 -17.56 -20.92
N ASP A 269 25.09 -16.45 -20.34
CA ASP A 269 24.48 -16.46 -19.01
C ASP A 269 23.15 -17.23 -18.99
N THR A 270 22.36 -17.10 -20.07
CA THR A 270 21.11 -17.86 -20.24
C THR A 270 21.39 -19.36 -20.35
N LEU A 271 22.35 -19.75 -21.19
CA LEU A 271 22.73 -21.15 -21.38
C LEU A 271 23.36 -21.75 -20.12
N ALA A 272 24.21 -20.98 -19.42
CA ALA A 272 24.82 -21.41 -18.17
C ALA A 272 23.74 -21.68 -17.12
N PHE A 273 22.76 -20.78 -16.96
CA PHE A 273 21.67 -21.00 -16.01
C PHE A 273 20.84 -22.25 -16.34
N LEU A 274 20.53 -22.46 -17.62
CA LEU A 274 19.72 -23.59 -18.09
C LEU A 274 20.52 -24.88 -18.31
N SER A 275 21.81 -24.90 -17.97
CA SER A 275 22.65 -26.09 -18.10
C SER A 275 22.09 -27.23 -17.24
N PRO A 276 21.81 -28.42 -17.83
CA PRO A 276 21.25 -29.55 -17.10
C PRO A 276 22.11 -29.99 -15.90
N ASP A 277 23.44 -29.91 -16.04
CA ASP A 277 24.40 -30.37 -15.02
C ASP A 277 24.43 -29.46 -13.78
N ALA A 278 23.88 -28.24 -13.88
CA ALA A 278 23.89 -27.27 -12.79
C ALA A 278 22.67 -27.35 -11.86
N ASP A 279 21.63 -28.10 -12.25
CA ASP A 279 20.36 -28.29 -11.51
C ASP A 279 19.68 -26.99 -11.02
N ARG A 280 20.00 -25.86 -11.67
CA ARG A 280 19.52 -24.52 -11.28
C ARG A 280 18.03 -24.33 -11.53
N LEU A 281 17.47 -25.00 -12.53
CA LEU A 281 16.03 -24.92 -12.81
C LEU A 281 15.20 -25.61 -11.72
N SER A 282 15.62 -26.80 -11.28
CA SER A 282 14.99 -27.50 -10.16
C SER A 282 15.14 -26.72 -8.86
N TRP A 283 16.34 -26.16 -8.62
CA TRP A 283 16.56 -25.22 -7.51
C TRP A 283 15.58 -24.04 -7.56
N ALA A 284 15.40 -23.40 -8.72
CA ALA A 284 14.48 -22.27 -8.87
C ALA A 284 13.02 -22.66 -8.56
N ARG A 285 12.58 -23.85 -8.99
CA ARG A 285 11.25 -24.39 -8.62
C ARG A 285 11.13 -24.61 -7.10
N SER A 286 12.19 -25.10 -6.45
CA SER A 286 12.21 -25.27 -4.99
C SER A 286 12.10 -23.93 -4.27
N ILE A 287 12.92 -22.93 -4.65
CA ILE A 287 12.87 -21.59 -4.06
C ILE A 287 11.49 -20.95 -4.26
N HIS A 288 10.91 -21.10 -5.45
CA HIS A 288 9.57 -20.61 -5.72
C HIS A 288 8.53 -21.20 -4.77
N LYS A 289 8.58 -22.53 -4.55
CA LYS A 289 7.68 -23.23 -3.61
C LYS A 289 7.88 -22.75 -2.18
N ASP A 290 9.13 -22.58 -1.74
CA ASP A 290 9.44 -22.14 -0.37
C ASP A 290 8.99 -20.69 -0.13
N LEU A 291 9.21 -19.79 -1.10
CA LEU A 291 8.66 -18.42 -1.08
C LEU A 291 7.14 -18.43 -1.01
N LYS A 292 6.47 -19.32 -1.76
CA LYS A 292 5.02 -19.46 -1.74
C LYS A 292 4.50 -19.81 -0.34
N SER A 293 5.14 -20.77 0.32
CA SER A 293 4.78 -21.18 1.69
C SER A 293 4.99 -20.02 2.65
N PHE A 294 6.17 -19.39 2.63
CA PHE A 294 6.51 -18.26 3.48
C PHE A 294 5.52 -17.11 3.34
N PHE A 295 5.23 -16.66 2.12
CA PHE A 295 4.29 -15.57 1.89
C PHE A 295 2.85 -15.94 2.29
N SER A 296 2.48 -17.22 2.18
CA SER A 296 1.18 -17.70 2.65
C SER A 296 1.07 -17.65 4.17
N GLU A 297 2.06 -18.17 4.88
CA GLU A 297 2.14 -18.15 6.36
C GLU A 297 2.17 -16.70 6.88
N TYR A 298 3.02 -15.85 6.30
CA TYR A 298 3.09 -14.42 6.64
C TYR A 298 1.74 -13.72 6.47
N ARG A 299 1.03 -13.98 5.37
CA ARG A 299 -0.31 -13.41 5.14
C ARG A 299 -1.32 -13.89 6.17
N VAL A 300 -1.30 -15.17 6.55
CA VAL A 300 -2.18 -15.70 7.60
C VAL A 300 -1.95 -14.96 8.92
N LEU A 301 -0.69 -14.76 9.31
CA LEU A 301 -0.36 -13.95 10.49
C LEU A 301 -0.88 -12.52 10.39
N CYS A 302 -0.76 -11.87 9.22
CA CYS A 302 -1.32 -10.54 9.00
C CYS A 302 -2.84 -10.53 9.21
N GLU A 303 -3.57 -11.46 8.60
CA GLU A 303 -5.03 -11.53 8.74
C GLU A 303 -5.45 -11.75 10.19
N CYS A 304 -4.78 -12.67 10.91
CA CYS A 304 -5.02 -12.87 12.34
C CYS A 304 -4.77 -11.59 13.14
N HIS A 305 -3.62 -10.94 12.91
CA HIS A 305 -3.26 -9.70 13.60
C HIS A 305 -4.28 -8.59 13.35
N TYR A 306 -4.72 -8.40 12.11
CA TYR A 306 -5.72 -7.39 11.77
C TYR A 306 -7.05 -7.62 12.51
N MET A 307 -7.50 -8.88 12.56
CA MET A 307 -8.74 -9.23 13.24
C MET A 307 -8.66 -9.03 14.76
N PHE A 308 -7.55 -9.42 15.40
CA PHE A 308 -7.38 -9.29 16.85
C PHE A 308 -7.13 -7.86 17.32
N ASN A 309 -6.64 -6.98 16.44
CA ASN A 309 -6.30 -5.59 16.78
C ASN A 309 -7.33 -4.56 16.27
N GLY A 310 -8.53 -4.99 15.87
CA GLY A 310 -9.60 -4.09 15.42
C GLY A 310 -9.31 -3.39 14.09
N ARG A 311 -8.45 -3.98 13.26
CA ARG A 311 -8.06 -3.48 11.93
C ARG A 311 -8.80 -4.24 10.83
N GLN A 312 -10.10 -4.53 11.00
CA GLN A 312 -10.85 -5.37 10.06
C GLN A 312 -10.93 -4.77 8.65
N THR A 313 -10.79 -3.45 8.53
CA THR A 313 -10.74 -2.76 7.22
C THR A 313 -9.51 -3.18 6.41
N GLU A 314 -8.46 -3.72 7.02
CA GLU A 314 -7.25 -4.19 6.35
C GLU A 314 -7.28 -5.68 6.00
N ALA A 315 -8.16 -6.45 6.65
CA ALA A 315 -8.30 -7.88 6.42
C ALA A 315 -8.99 -8.18 5.07
N ASP A 316 -8.51 -9.21 4.37
CA ASP A 316 -9.22 -9.80 3.24
C ASP A 316 -10.35 -10.73 3.71
N ILE A 317 -10.20 -11.33 4.90
CA ILE A 317 -11.21 -12.23 5.47
C ILE A 317 -12.47 -11.41 5.82
N GLY A 318 -13.61 -11.81 5.25
CA GLY A 318 -14.91 -11.16 5.50
C GLY A 318 -15.27 -10.05 4.51
N ARG A 319 -14.35 -9.61 3.65
CA ARG A 319 -14.72 -8.76 2.50
C ARG A 319 -15.60 -9.57 1.55
N LYS A 320 -16.88 -9.19 1.44
CA LYS A 320 -17.74 -9.69 0.34
C LYS A 320 -17.03 -9.31 -0.96
N LYS A 321 -16.66 -10.31 -1.77
CA LYS A 321 -16.24 -10.06 -3.15
C LYS A 321 -17.41 -9.31 -3.81
N LYS A 322 -17.19 -8.04 -4.13
CA LYS A 322 -18.10 -7.28 -4.99
C LYS A 322 -18.13 -7.91 -6.37
#